data_AF-A0A3D0PDT0-F1
#
_entry.id   AF-A0A3D0PDT0-F1
#
_cell.length_a   1.000
_cell.length_b   1.000
_cell.length_c   1.000
_cell.angle_alpha   90.00
_cell.angle_beta   90.00
_cell.angle_gamma   90.00
#
_symmetry.space_group_name_H-M   'P 1'
#
loop_
_entity.id
_entity.type
_entity.pdbx_description
1 polymer ?
#
loop_
_entity_poly.entity_id
_entity_poly.type
_entity_poly.pdbx_seq_one_letter_code
_entity_poly.pdbx_strand_id
1 'polypeptide(L)'
;ATWFEARATHESHRNNVVGGKPLTSALMLAKLCHDILLADGPAACAAIDAGVPTPALERIVEANILLSGLGFEIGGLALAHAVHNGISTIPGSHHNLHGEKVVIGLHTQLVLEGQPQSEIDAVFRYCQQVGLPTTLAQVGIDASNDAELMAIAERSVIPGETSHNEPFEVTAIAVM
;
A
#
# COMPACT_ATOMS: atom_id res chain seq x y z
N ALA A 1 3.38 0.95 -0.37
CA ALA A 1 2.75 -0.30 -0.83
C ALA A 1 3.60 -1.01 -1.89
N THR A 2 4.07 -0.29 -2.91
CA THR A 2 4.85 -0.83 -4.06
C THR A 2 5.90 -1.90 -3.72
N TRP A 3 6.80 -1.64 -2.77
CA TRP A 3 7.79 -2.65 -2.33
C TRP A 3 7.15 -3.95 -1.86
N PHE A 4 6.19 -3.84 -0.94
CA PHE A 4 5.57 -4.98 -0.27
C PHE A 4 4.72 -5.81 -1.25
N GLU A 5 3.95 -5.14 -2.11
CA GLU A 5 3.11 -5.82 -3.11
C GLU A 5 3.94 -6.45 -4.24
N ALA A 6 4.99 -5.78 -4.70
CA ALA A 6 5.91 -6.36 -5.68
C ALA A 6 6.66 -7.56 -5.07
N ARG A 7 7.06 -7.49 -3.79
CA ARG A 7 7.65 -8.63 -3.06
C ARG A 7 6.68 -9.81 -3.01
N ALA A 8 5.45 -9.58 -2.54
CA ALA A 8 4.42 -10.62 -2.45
C ALA A 8 4.15 -11.27 -3.81
N THR A 9 3.96 -10.46 -4.86
CA THR A 9 3.72 -10.97 -6.23
C THR A 9 4.90 -11.78 -6.77
N HIS A 10 6.14 -11.35 -6.46
CA HIS A 10 7.35 -12.04 -6.89
C HIS A 10 7.50 -13.39 -6.18
N GLU A 11 7.35 -13.42 -4.86
CA GLU A 11 7.47 -14.62 -4.02
C GLU A 11 6.37 -15.65 -4.30
N SER A 12 5.16 -15.20 -4.67
CA SER A 12 4.04 -16.07 -5.05
C SER A 12 4.12 -16.57 -6.50
N HIS A 13 5.12 -16.14 -7.28
CA HIS A 13 5.25 -16.42 -8.71
C HIS A 13 4.01 -16.06 -9.53
N ARG A 14 3.27 -15.02 -9.11
CA ARG A 14 2.07 -14.54 -9.79
C ARG A 14 2.42 -13.63 -10.97
N ASN A 15 1.40 -13.18 -11.69
CA ASN A 15 1.60 -12.26 -12.81
C ASN A 15 1.54 -10.82 -12.31
N ASN A 16 2.38 -9.96 -12.87
CA ASN A 16 2.31 -8.52 -12.67
C ASN A 16 1.10 -7.91 -13.42
N VAL A 17 0.93 -6.59 -13.31
CA VAL A 17 -0.24 -5.87 -13.87
C VAL A 17 -0.34 -6.02 -15.39
N VAL A 18 0.79 -6.16 -16.09
CA VAL A 18 0.84 -6.33 -17.55
C VAL A 18 0.80 -7.80 -18.01
N GLY A 19 0.53 -8.74 -17.11
CA GLY A 19 0.35 -10.17 -17.41
C GLY A 19 1.65 -10.98 -17.55
N GLY A 20 2.81 -10.37 -17.31
CA GLY A 20 4.11 -11.03 -17.27
C GLY A 20 4.51 -11.49 -15.88
N LYS A 21 5.68 -12.11 -15.73
CA LYS A 21 6.26 -12.38 -14.40
C LYS A 21 6.99 -11.14 -13.87
N PRO A 22 6.95 -10.88 -12.55
CA PRO A 22 7.69 -9.79 -11.94
C PRO A 22 9.19 -9.86 -12.26
N LEU A 23 9.73 -8.78 -12.84
CA LEU A 23 11.15 -8.71 -13.18
C LEU A 23 11.98 -8.41 -11.92
N THR A 24 13.18 -8.98 -11.83
CA THR A 24 14.12 -8.65 -10.75
C THR A 24 14.45 -7.16 -10.70
N SER A 25 14.53 -6.49 -11.85
CA SER A 25 14.72 -5.04 -11.92
C SER A 25 13.55 -4.28 -11.30
N ALA A 26 12.31 -4.71 -11.52
CA ALA A 26 11.12 -4.10 -10.93
C ALA A 26 11.14 -4.20 -9.40
N LEU A 27 11.52 -5.36 -8.86
CA LEU A 27 11.66 -5.57 -7.41
C LEU A 27 12.72 -4.63 -6.81
N MET A 28 13.83 -4.39 -7.53
CA MET A 28 14.87 -3.45 -7.09
C MET A 28 14.43 -1.99 -7.16
N LEU A 29 13.68 -1.59 -8.18
CA LEU A 29 13.07 -0.27 -8.25
C LEU A 29 12.05 -0.06 -7.11
N ALA A 30 11.22 -1.07 -6.83
CA ALA A 30 10.26 -1.04 -5.73
C ALA A 30 10.97 -0.92 -4.37
N LYS A 31 12.08 -1.64 -4.16
CA LYS A 31 12.89 -1.53 -2.94
C LYS A 31 13.52 -0.15 -2.80
N LEU A 32 14.10 0.39 -3.88
CA LEU A 32 14.67 1.73 -3.90
C LEU A 32 13.61 2.79 -3.60
N CYS A 33 12.41 2.65 -4.16
CA CYS A 33 11.27 3.52 -3.85
C CYS A 33 10.99 3.55 -2.34
N HIS A 34 10.91 2.37 -1.71
CA HIS A 34 10.70 2.27 -0.26
C HIS A 34 11.82 2.93 0.54
N ASP A 35 13.07 2.68 0.16
CA ASP A 35 14.23 3.20 0.90
C ASP A 35 14.34 4.73 0.81
N ILE A 36 14.02 5.31 -0.35
CA ILE A 36 13.95 6.77 -0.52
C ILE A 36 12.82 7.36 0.32
N LEU A 37 11.64 6.73 0.33
CA LEU A 37 10.52 7.18 1.17
C LEU A 37 10.94 7.26 2.64
N LEU A 38 11.52 6.19 3.20
CA LEU A 38 11.95 6.18 4.60
C LEU A 38 13.06 7.19 4.90
N ALA A 39 13.98 7.43 3.97
CA ALA A 39 15.10 8.34 4.17
C ALA A 39 14.68 9.82 4.05
N ASP A 40 13.83 10.14 3.08
CA ASP A 40 13.57 11.52 2.66
C ASP A 40 12.15 12.02 2.92
N GLY A 41 11.20 11.13 3.21
CA GLY A 41 9.77 11.46 3.35
C GLY A 41 9.50 12.61 4.32
N PRO A 42 9.95 12.53 5.59
CA PRO A 42 9.73 13.61 6.55
C PRO A 42 10.36 14.94 6.13
N ALA A 43 11.56 14.90 5.53
CA ALA A 43 12.24 16.10 5.05
C ALA A 43 11.53 16.71 3.83
N ALA A 44 10.95 15.89 2.96
CA ALA A 44 10.17 16.35 1.81
C ALA A 44 8.84 16.98 2.24
N CYS A 45 8.14 16.42 3.24
CA CYS A 45 6.95 17.06 3.83
C CYS A 45 7.29 18.44 4.38
N ALA A 46 8.35 18.56 5.18
CA ALA A 46 8.80 19.84 5.72
C ALA A 46 9.20 20.85 4.62
N ALA A 47 9.80 20.37 3.53
CA ALA A 47 10.15 21.20 2.37
C ALA A 47 8.89 21.77 1.67
N ILE A 48 7.84 20.96 1.53
CA ILE A 48 6.55 21.40 1.00
C ILE A 48 5.90 22.44 1.91
N ASP A 49 5.85 22.19 3.22
CA ASP A 49 5.27 23.14 4.20
C ASP A 49 6.00 24.49 4.20
N ALA A 50 7.31 24.46 3.98
CA ALA A 50 8.14 25.67 3.86
C ALA A 50 8.06 26.33 2.47
N GLY A 51 7.48 25.66 1.46
CA GLY A 51 7.47 26.13 0.08
C GLY A 51 8.86 26.20 -0.57
N VAL A 52 9.80 25.35 -0.14
CA VAL A 52 11.21 25.37 -0.60
C VAL A 52 11.55 24.05 -1.28
N PRO A 53 11.94 24.06 -2.57
CA PRO A 53 12.43 22.85 -3.22
C PRO A 53 13.76 22.41 -2.61
N THR A 54 13.89 21.11 -2.32
CA THR A 54 15.11 20.51 -1.77
C THR A 54 15.45 19.22 -2.51
N PRO A 55 16.71 18.76 -2.49
CA PRO A 55 17.07 17.47 -3.07
C PRO A 55 16.27 16.29 -2.49
N ALA A 56 15.84 16.35 -1.22
CA ALA A 56 14.99 15.34 -0.61
C ALA A 56 13.59 15.32 -1.26
N LEU A 57 13.00 16.50 -1.49
CA LEU A 57 11.72 16.61 -2.19
C LEU A 57 11.81 16.07 -3.63
N GLU A 58 12.86 16.42 -4.38
CA GLU A 58 13.06 15.91 -5.75
C GLU A 58 13.14 14.38 -5.79
N ARG A 59 13.87 13.76 -4.84
CA ARG A 59 13.95 12.29 -4.74
C ARG A 59 12.61 11.66 -4.37
N ILE A 60 11.80 12.30 -3.52
CA ILE A 60 10.46 11.82 -3.19
C ILE A 60 9.51 11.94 -4.40
N VAL A 61 9.63 12.99 -5.21
CA VAL A 61 8.88 13.11 -6.46
C VAL A 61 9.26 11.99 -7.43
N GLU A 62 10.55 11.71 -7.61
CA GLU A 62 11.02 10.57 -8.41
C GLU A 62 10.48 9.23 -7.86
N ALA A 63 10.56 9.03 -6.54
CA ALA A 63 10.07 7.81 -5.90
C ALA A 63 8.56 7.63 -6.10
N ASN A 64 7.75 8.67 -5.88
CA ASN A 64 6.30 8.61 -5.99
C ASN A 64 5.80 8.41 -7.43
N ILE A 65 6.52 8.90 -8.42
CA ILE A 65 6.08 8.90 -9.82
C ILE A 65 6.77 7.79 -10.61
N LEU A 66 8.10 7.83 -10.71
CA LEU A 66 8.86 6.93 -11.56
C LEU A 66 9.05 5.56 -10.90
N LEU A 67 9.63 5.54 -9.70
CA LEU A 67 10.01 4.27 -9.06
C LEU A 67 8.77 3.50 -8.59
N SER A 68 7.79 4.20 -8.03
CA SER A 68 6.52 3.59 -7.67
C SER A 68 5.79 3.07 -8.92
N GLY A 69 5.69 3.90 -9.97
CA GLY A 69 5.03 3.55 -11.23
C GLY A 69 5.59 2.28 -11.86
N LEU A 70 6.90 2.26 -12.13
CA LEU A 70 7.55 1.08 -12.66
C LEU A 70 7.51 -0.09 -11.66
N GLY A 71 7.74 0.17 -10.38
CA GLY A 71 7.76 -0.85 -9.35
C GLY A 71 6.45 -1.63 -9.26
N PHE A 72 5.30 -0.96 -9.33
CA PHE A 72 4.00 -1.65 -9.24
C PHE A 72 3.59 -2.27 -10.58
N GLU A 73 3.79 -1.57 -11.71
CA GLU A 73 3.25 -2.02 -13.00
C GLU A 73 3.93 -3.30 -13.47
N ILE A 74 5.27 -3.34 -13.40
CA ILE A 74 6.07 -4.50 -13.82
C ILE A 74 6.51 -5.40 -12.65
N GLY A 75 6.31 -4.98 -11.39
CA GLY A 75 6.57 -5.79 -10.20
C GLY A 75 5.34 -6.47 -9.61
N GLY A 76 4.17 -5.81 -9.63
CA GLY A 76 2.91 -6.39 -9.19
C GLY A 76 2.19 -5.59 -8.10
N LEU A 77 0.89 -5.90 -7.98
CA LEU A 77 0.00 -5.47 -6.91
C LEU A 77 -0.49 -6.71 -6.14
N ALA A 78 -0.82 -6.53 -4.87
CA ALA A 78 -1.26 -7.62 -4.00
C ALA A 78 -2.43 -7.16 -3.12
N LEU A 79 -2.50 -7.57 -1.85
CA LEU A 79 -3.65 -7.32 -1.00
C LEU A 79 -3.88 -5.83 -0.69
N ALA A 80 -2.84 -5.00 -0.59
CA ALA A 80 -2.99 -3.60 -0.18
C ALA A 80 -3.90 -2.81 -1.11
N HIS A 81 -3.72 -2.94 -2.44
CA HIS A 81 -4.60 -2.27 -3.40
C HIS A 81 -5.99 -2.91 -3.49
N ALA A 82 -6.11 -4.22 -3.25
CA ALA A 82 -7.41 -4.87 -3.18
C ALA A 82 -8.26 -4.35 -2.02
N VAL A 83 -7.66 -4.16 -0.83
CA VAL A 83 -8.32 -3.53 0.33
C VAL A 83 -8.65 -2.07 0.07
N HIS A 84 -7.75 -1.31 -0.57
CA HIS A 84 -8.06 0.04 -1.05
C HIS A 84 -9.33 0.07 -1.92
N ASN A 85 -9.50 -0.90 -2.82
CA ASN A 85 -10.67 -0.98 -3.69
C ASN A 85 -11.94 -1.26 -2.88
N GLY A 86 -11.85 -2.10 -1.85
CA GLY A 86 -12.92 -2.32 -0.86
C GLY A 86 -13.30 -1.05 -0.11
N ILE A 87 -12.32 -0.37 0.50
CA ILE A 87 -12.54 0.89 1.25
C ILE A 87 -13.21 1.95 0.36
N SER A 88 -12.84 2.00 -0.92
CA SER A 88 -13.38 2.95 -1.90
C SER A 88 -14.86 2.75 -2.20
N THR A 89 -15.47 1.63 -1.79
CA THR A 89 -16.93 1.43 -1.88
C THR A 89 -17.71 2.11 -0.76
N ILE A 90 -17.03 2.51 0.32
CA ILE A 90 -17.67 3.08 1.50
C ILE A 90 -17.80 4.60 1.35
N PRO A 91 -19.02 5.18 1.41
CA PRO A 91 -19.23 6.62 1.24
C PRO A 91 -18.42 7.50 2.20
N GLY A 92 -18.19 7.02 3.43
CA GLY A 92 -17.37 7.70 4.43
C GLY A 92 -15.94 7.96 3.97
N SER A 93 -15.37 7.10 3.12
CA SER A 93 -13.99 7.22 2.63
C SER A 93 -13.82 8.16 1.43
N HIS A 94 -14.91 8.67 0.83
CA HIS A 94 -14.83 9.40 -0.45
C HIS A 94 -14.02 10.70 -0.39
N HIS A 95 -13.87 11.29 0.80
CA HIS A 95 -13.06 12.49 1.01
C HIS A 95 -11.56 12.20 1.13
N ASN A 96 -11.19 10.94 1.33
CA ASN A 96 -9.79 10.52 1.45
C ASN A 96 -9.13 10.31 0.10
N LEU A 97 -7.85 10.65 0.02
CA LEU A 97 -7.01 10.44 -1.14
C LEU A 97 -6.68 8.95 -1.33
N HIS A 98 -6.29 8.59 -2.56
CA HIS A 98 -5.91 7.21 -2.91
C HIS A 98 -4.85 6.64 -1.95
N GLY A 99 -3.74 7.36 -1.74
CA GLY A 99 -2.65 6.91 -0.87
C GLY A 99 -3.06 6.73 0.61
N GLU A 100 -4.02 7.51 1.08
CA GLU A 100 -4.57 7.41 2.45
C GLU A 100 -5.35 6.11 2.65
N LYS A 101 -6.02 5.61 1.61
CA LYS A 101 -6.72 4.31 1.66
C LYS A 101 -5.76 3.14 1.43
N VAL A 102 -4.77 3.30 0.53
CA VAL A 102 -3.75 2.28 0.25
C VAL A 102 -2.94 1.95 1.51
N VAL A 103 -2.63 2.92 2.35
CA VAL A 103 -1.82 2.65 3.56
C VAL A 103 -2.56 1.80 4.59
N ILE A 104 -3.89 1.94 4.69
CA ILE A 104 -4.72 1.05 5.51
C ILE A 104 -4.67 -0.37 4.95
N GLY A 105 -4.84 -0.51 3.63
CA GLY A 105 -4.69 -1.80 2.95
C GLY A 105 -3.31 -2.42 3.14
N LEU A 106 -2.24 -1.62 3.16
CA LEU A 106 -0.89 -2.10 3.43
C LEU A 106 -0.75 -2.65 4.85
N HIS A 107 -1.32 -1.99 5.85
CA HIS A 107 -1.32 -2.53 7.21
C HIS A 107 -2.07 -3.87 7.29
N THR A 108 -3.23 -3.98 6.63
CA THR A 108 -3.95 -5.25 6.51
C THR A 108 -3.08 -6.32 5.85
N GLN A 109 -2.42 -6.01 4.73
CA GLN A 109 -1.54 -6.94 4.03
C GLN A 109 -0.41 -7.46 4.93
N LEU A 110 0.34 -6.57 5.60
CA LEU A 110 1.47 -6.98 6.44
C LEU A 110 1.04 -7.86 7.61
N VAL A 111 -0.14 -7.60 8.19
CA VAL A 111 -0.71 -8.43 9.25
C VAL A 111 -1.09 -9.81 8.72
N LEU A 112 -1.76 -9.89 7.57
CA LEU A 112 -2.19 -11.15 6.97
C LEU A 112 -1.01 -11.99 6.46
N GLU A 113 0.04 -11.35 5.96
CA GLU A 113 1.32 -11.99 5.60
C GLU A 113 2.06 -12.54 6.84
N GLY A 114 1.65 -12.17 8.05
CA GLY A 114 2.33 -12.55 9.29
C GLY A 114 3.72 -11.93 9.43
N GLN A 115 3.90 -10.72 8.88
CA GLN A 115 5.20 -10.03 8.94
C GLN A 115 5.60 -9.72 10.38
N PRO A 116 6.92 -9.63 10.67
CA PRO A 116 7.38 -9.28 12.01
C PRO A 116 6.80 -7.95 12.49
N GLN A 117 6.43 -7.87 13.77
CA GLN A 117 5.90 -6.64 14.38
C GLN A 117 6.82 -5.43 14.12
N SER A 118 8.13 -5.64 14.09
CA SER A 118 9.10 -4.58 13.79
C SER A 118 8.94 -3.94 12.41
N GLU A 119 8.51 -4.71 11.41
CA GLU A 119 8.25 -4.23 10.05
C GLU A 119 6.93 -3.45 10.01
N ILE A 120 5.89 -3.98 10.64
CA ILE A 120 4.59 -3.31 10.81
C ILE A 120 4.78 -1.96 11.54
N ASP A 121 5.51 -1.94 12.65
CA ASP A 121 5.82 -0.75 13.44
C ASP A 121 6.66 0.28 12.67
N ALA A 122 7.54 -0.18 11.77
CA ALA A 122 8.31 0.72 10.92
C ALA A 122 7.38 1.47 9.95
N VAL A 123 6.42 0.78 9.34
CA VAL A 123 5.41 1.42 8.47
C VAL A 123 4.53 2.37 9.29
N PHE A 124 4.00 1.95 10.44
CA PHE A 124 3.18 2.84 11.30
C PHE A 124 3.91 4.12 11.69
N ARG A 125 5.18 4.00 12.13
CA ARG A 125 5.99 5.17 12.49
C ARG A 125 6.22 6.09 11.30
N TYR A 126 6.52 5.54 10.12
CA TYR A 126 6.67 6.34 8.92
C TYR A 126 5.37 7.09 8.61
N CYS A 127 4.22 6.41 8.62
CA CYS A 127 2.92 7.02 8.39
C CYS A 127 2.65 8.20 9.33
N GLN A 128 2.95 8.05 10.63
CA GLN A 128 2.83 9.13 11.60
C GLN A 128 3.76 10.32 11.29
N GLN A 129 4.99 10.06 10.85
CA GLN A 129 5.96 11.10 10.51
C GLN A 129 5.56 11.93 9.28
N VAL A 130 4.86 11.33 8.31
CA VAL A 130 4.42 12.00 7.08
C VAL A 130 2.93 12.35 7.05
N GLY A 131 2.23 12.17 8.18
CA GLY A 131 0.81 12.56 8.32
C GLY A 131 -0.19 11.64 7.63
N LEU A 132 0.17 10.41 7.32
CA LEU A 132 -0.75 9.41 6.75
C LEU A 132 -1.66 8.79 7.83
N PRO A 133 -2.88 8.38 7.47
CA PRO A 133 -3.79 7.72 8.41
C PRO A 133 -3.25 6.37 8.86
N THR A 134 -3.54 6.02 10.11
CA THR A 134 -3.12 4.77 10.76
C THR A 134 -4.30 4.04 11.42
N THR A 135 -5.52 4.55 11.24
CA THR A 135 -6.74 3.96 11.80
C THR A 135 -7.87 4.00 10.76
N LEU A 136 -8.81 3.07 10.89
CA LEU A 136 -10.02 3.02 10.05
C LEU A 136 -10.85 4.31 10.14
N ALA A 137 -10.99 4.87 11.34
CA ALA A 137 -11.75 6.10 11.56
C ALA A 137 -11.17 7.30 10.78
N GLN A 138 -9.84 7.38 10.61
CA GLN A 138 -9.20 8.46 9.86
C GLN A 138 -9.47 8.39 8.35
N VAL A 139 -9.91 7.23 7.84
CA VAL A 139 -10.35 7.04 6.45
C VAL A 139 -11.86 6.88 6.32
N GLY A 140 -12.61 7.33 7.34
CA GLY A 140 -14.07 7.34 7.33
C GLY A 140 -14.73 5.97 7.42
N ILE A 141 -14.02 4.98 7.97
CA ILE A 141 -14.54 3.61 8.19
C ILE A 141 -14.86 3.41 9.67
N ASP A 142 -16.06 2.93 9.96
CA ASP A 142 -16.48 2.60 11.33
C ASP A 142 -16.04 1.18 11.70
N ALA A 143 -15.02 1.09 12.56
CA ALA A 143 -14.48 -0.19 13.02
C ALA A 143 -15.46 -1.01 13.88
N SER A 144 -16.60 -0.42 14.31
CA SER A 144 -17.66 -1.14 15.03
C SER A 144 -18.76 -1.69 14.13
N ASN A 145 -18.70 -1.39 12.83
CA ASN A 145 -19.69 -1.80 11.84
C ASN A 145 -19.23 -3.04 11.07
N ASP A 146 -19.45 -4.23 11.64
CA ASP A 146 -19.05 -5.51 11.05
C ASP A 146 -19.57 -5.71 9.61
N ALA A 147 -20.76 -5.19 9.28
CA ALA A 147 -21.33 -5.31 7.94
C ALA A 147 -20.54 -4.46 6.92
N GLU A 148 -20.06 -3.29 7.32
CA GLU A 148 -19.21 -2.42 6.50
C GLU A 148 -17.82 -3.01 6.31
N LEU A 149 -17.21 -3.52 7.38
CA LEU A 149 -15.92 -4.21 7.32
C LEU A 149 -16.01 -5.46 6.43
N MET A 150 -17.08 -6.24 6.56
CA MET A 150 -17.30 -7.41 5.71
C MET A 150 -17.50 -7.01 4.25
N ALA A 151 -18.21 -5.92 3.95
CA ALA A 151 -18.37 -5.44 2.57
C ALA A 151 -17.02 -5.04 1.94
N ILE A 152 -16.13 -4.39 2.71
CA ILE A 152 -14.76 -4.08 2.28
C ILE A 152 -13.99 -5.38 1.99
N ALA A 153 -14.06 -6.35 2.91
CA ALA A 153 -13.36 -7.62 2.82
C ALA A 153 -13.83 -8.47 1.63
N GLU A 154 -15.14 -8.62 1.44
CA GLU A 154 -15.74 -9.34 0.29
C GLU A 154 -15.34 -8.69 -1.03
N ARG A 155 -15.39 -7.35 -1.10
CA ARG A 155 -14.97 -6.63 -2.30
C ARG A 155 -13.49 -6.84 -2.61
N SER A 156 -12.65 -6.99 -1.59
CA SER A 156 -11.20 -7.16 -1.73
C SER A 156 -10.82 -8.51 -2.33
N VAL A 157 -11.70 -9.53 -2.28
CA VAL A 157 -11.40 -10.90 -2.71
C VAL A 157 -12.21 -11.37 -3.92
N ILE A 158 -12.93 -10.47 -4.60
CA ILE A 158 -13.72 -10.85 -5.79
C ILE A 158 -12.82 -11.45 -6.90
N PRO A 159 -13.37 -12.25 -7.82
CA PRO A 159 -12.60 -12.74 -8.96
C PRO A 159 -11.96 -11.61 -9.76
N GLY A 160 -10.65 -11.72 -9.99
CA GLY A 160 -9.86 -10.72 -10.74
C GLY A 160 -9.20 -9.64 -9.87
N GLU A 161 -9.43 -9.62 -8.55
CA GLU A 161 -8.69 -8.73 -7.66
C GLU A 161 -7.22 -9.13 -7.49
N THR A 162 -6.44 -8.14 -7.05
CA THR A 162 -5.00 -8.29 -6.84
C THR A 162 -4.66 -9.04 -5.55
N SER A 163 -5.61 -9.22 -4.62
CA SER A 163 -5.45 -10.07 -3.42
C SER A 163 -5.04 -11.51 -3.75
N HIS A 164 -5.41 -12.00 -4.94
CA HIS A 164 -5.06 -13.35 -5.40
C HIS A 164 -3.59 -13.50 -5.79
N ASN A 165 -2.83 -12.40 -5.77
CA ASN A 165 -1.38 -12.40 -5.94
C ASN A 165 -0.60 -12.69 -4.65
N GLU A 166 -1.25 -12.75 -3.49
CA GLU A 166 -0.62 -13.20 -2.24
C GLU A 166 -0.12 -14.66 -2.35
N PRO A 167 0.91 -15.06 -1.58
CA PRO A 167 1.45 -16.42 -1.59
C PRO A 167 0.55 -17.44 -0.85
N PHE A 168 -0.59 -17.01 -0.34
CA PHE A 168 -1.59 -17.81 0.36
C PHE A 168 -3.00 -17.45 -0.14
N GLU A 169 -3.99 -18.28 0.18
CA GLU A 169 -5.39 -17.99 -0.12
C GLU A 169 -5.91 -16.86 0.79
N VAL A 170 -6.38 -15.78 0.19
CA VAL A 170 -7.01 -14.67 0.90
C VAL A 170 -8.53 -14.82 0.85
N THR A 171 -9.15 -14.91 2.02
CA THR A 171 -10.62 -14.97 2.15
C THR A 171 -11.15 -13.68 2.78
N ALA A 172 -12.42 -13.35 2.54
CA ALA A 172 -13.04 -12.18 3.16
C ALA A 172 -12.97 -12.24 4.70
N ILE A 173 -13.17 -13.43 5.29
CA ILE A 173 -13.06 -13.61 6.74
C ILE A 173 -11.64 -13.34 7.26
N ALA A 174 -10.60 -13.64 6.46
CA ALA A 174 -9.23 -13.34 6.86
C ALA A 174 -8.90 -11.84 6.78
N VAL A 175 -9.55 -11.12 5.85
CA VAL A 175 -9.36 -9.67 5.66
C VAL A 175 -10.13 -8.85 6.71
N MET A 176 -11.27 -9.36 7.18
CA MET A 176 -12.09 -8.78 8.26
C MET A 176 -11.36 -8.85 9.61
#